data_AF-A0A354XT14-F1
#
_entry.id   AF-A0A354XT14-F1
#
_cell.length_a   1.000
_cell.length_b   1.000
_cell.length_c   1.000
_cell.angle_alpha   90.00
_cell.angle_beta   90.00
_cell.angle_gamma   90.00
#
_symmetry.space_group_name_H-M   'P 1'
#
loop_
_entity.id
_entity.type
_entity.pdbx_description
1 polymer ?
#
loop_
_entity_poly.entity_id
_entity_poly.type
_entity_poly.pdbx_seq_one_letter_code
_entity_poly.pdbx_strand_id
1 'polypeptide(L)'
;KINFIELATRVMLGEEVQRPEKSAFDLDYVGIKASQFSFTRLQKADPVLGVDMASTGEVGCLGTHFDDALLTAMLSVGYRIPGKNIVVSSGSTKSKVALLDACRLLVDNGYHLFATGGTQKFFEENGVKSTCVAWPDEEGEPKVTDMIAEKKVDLVINIPKNLTERELTNGYKIRRGAIDFNIPLITNARLASAFIKAFCFMKAEDIEIKHWGEYK
;
A
#
# COMPACT_ATOMS: atom_id res chain seq x y z
N LYS A 1 24.71 -1.28 -15.26
CA LYS A 1 23.47 -0.87 -16.00
C LYS A 1 23.44 -1.38 -17.45
N ILE A 2 22.30 -1.90 -17.93
CA ILE A 2 22.16 -2.47 -19.29
C ILE A 2 20.85 -1.97 -19.93
N ASN A 3 20.92 -1.52 -21.18
CA ASN A 3 19.74 -1.19 -21.98
C ASN A 3 19.24 -2.43 -22.72
N PHE A 4 18.20 -3.06 -22.18
CA PHE A 4 17.63 -4.29 -22.75
C PHE A 4 16.95 -4.07 -24.10
N ILE A 5 16.43 -2.87 -24.37
CA ILE A 5 15.80 -2.56 -25.67
C ILE A 5 16.86 -2.49 -26.76
N GLU A 6 17.94 -1.76 -26.52
CA GLU A 6 19.06 -1.68 -27.47
C GLU A 6 19.67 -3.05 -27.76
N LEU A 7 19.90 -3.85 -26.71
CA LEU A 7 20.38 -5.23 -26.82
C LEU A 7 19.45 -6.08 -27.70
N ALA A 8 18.15 -6.04 -27.43
CA ALA A 8 17.16 -6.78 -28.19
C ALA A 8 17.08 -6.30 -29.65
N THR A 9 17.18 -4.99 -29.90
CA THR A 9 17.21 -4.42 -31.25
C THR A 9 18.40 -4.91 -32.05
N ARG A 10 19.60 -4.92 -31.46
CA ARG A 10 20.81 -5.43 -32.12
C ARG A 10 20.69 -6.91 -32.47
N VAL A 11 20.14 -7.72 -31.57
CA VAL A 11 19.82 -9.14 -31.84
C VAL A 11 18.83 -9.27 -33.00
N MET A 12 17.77 -8.46 -33.03
CA MET A 12 16.77 -8.48 -34.13
C MET A 12 17.37 -8.09 -35.49
N LEU A 13 18.43 -7.27 -35.50
CA LEU A 13 19.16 -6.88 -36.71
C LEU A 13 20.20 -7.92 -37.16
N GLY A 14 20.34 -9.05 -36.44
CA GLY A 14 21.30 -10.10 -36.75
C GLY A 14 22.73 -9.78 -36.31
N GLU A 15 22.93 -8.76 -35.47
CA GLU A 15 24.25 -8.50 -34.88
C GLU A 15 24.60 -9.56 -33.84
N GLU A 16 25.88 -9.91 -33.75
CA GLU A 16 26.39 -10.69 -32.63
C GLU A 16 26.40 -9.82 -31.36
N VAL A 17 25.61 -10.22 -30.38
CA VAL A 17 25.45 -9.52 -29.11
C VAL A 17 25.89 -10.41 -27.97
N GLN A 18 26.81 -9.91 -27.14
CA GLN A 18 27.23 -10.64 -25.95
C GLN A 18 26.08 -10.71 -24.94
N ARG A 19 25.84 -11.91 -24.42
CA ARG A 19 24.82 -12.14 -23.40
C ARG A 19 25.19 -11.39 -22.12
N PRO A 20 24.26 -10.63 -21.52
CA PRO A 20 24.47 -10.05 -20.19
C PRO A 20 24.89 -11.11 -19.17
N GLU A 21 25.88 -10.80 -18.35
CA GLU A 21 26.23 -11.64 -17.21
C GLU A 21 25.01 -11.79 -16.29
N LYS A 22 24.80 -13.01 -15.75
CA LYS A 22 23.54 -13.45 -15.12
C LYS A 22 23.16 -12.70 -13.83
N SER A 23 23.89 -11.67 -13.43
CA SER A 23 23.82 -11.16 -12.07
C SER A 23 22.89 -9.97 -11.91
N ALA A 24 21.58 -10.22 -12.00
CA ALA A 24 20.61 -9.31 -11.40
C ALA A 24 20.63 -9.38 -9.85
N PHE A 25 21.42 -10.31 -9.27
CA PHE A 25 21.50 -10.56 -7.83
C PHE A 25 22.71 -9.90 -7.15
N ASP A 26 23.71 -9.41 -7.89
CA ASP A 26 24.87 -8.69 -7.33
C ASP A 26 24.70 -7.16 -7.34
N LEU A 27 23.45 -6.68 -7.35
CA LEU A 27 23.20 -5.24 -7.21
C LEU A 27 23.23 -4.87 -5.73
N ASP A 28 24.05 -3.88 -5.38
CA ASP A 28 24.14 -3.31 -4.02
C ASP A 28 22.94 -2.40 -3.68
N TYR A 29 21.85 -2.49 -4.45
CA TYR A 29 20.67 -1.64 -4.32
C TYR A 29 19.40 -2.40 -4.70
N VAL A 30 18.26 -1.90 -4.23
CA VAL A 30 16.93 -2.44 -4.49
C VAL A 30 16.19 -1.53 -5.46
N GLY A 31 15.55 -2.14 -6.47
CA GLY A 31 14.62 -1.45 -7.36
C GLY A 31 13.17 -1.83 -7.09
N ILE A 32 12.31 -0.84 -6.88
CA ILE A 32 10.86 -1.05 -6.71
C ILE A 32 10.11 -0.32 -7.82
N LYS A 33 9.23 -1.06 -8.50
CA LYS A 33 8.24 -0.51 -9.43
C LYS A 33 6.91 -0.43 -8.71
N ALA A 34 6.35 0.78 -8.58
CA ALA A 34 4.99 0.99 -8.08
C ALA A 34 4.08 1.50 -9.20
N SER A 35 2.82 1.07 -9.18
CA SER A 35 1.82 1.48 -10.17
C SER A 35 1.12 2.76 -9.76
N GLN A 36 0.97 3.69 -10.70
CA GLN A 36 0.15 4.89 -10.55
C GLN A 36 -1.29 4.56 -10.99
N PHE A 37 -2.27 4.97 -10.18
CA PHE A 37 -3.69 4.79 -10.48
C PHE A 37 -4.42 6.14 -10.59
N SER A 38 -5.43 6.19 -11.46
CA SER A 38 -6.25 7.39 -11.70
C SER A 38 -7.65 7.30 -11.06
N PHE A 39 -7.81 6.55 -9.97
CA PHE A 39 -9.12 6.37 -9.31
C PHE A 39 -9.74 7.67 -8.79
N THR A 40 -8.95 8.70 -8.56
CA THR A 40 -9.43 10.06 -8.23
C THR A 40 -10.16 10.72 -9.40
N ARG A 41 -9.82 10.37 -10.65
CA ARG A 41 -10.45 10.92 -11.87
C ARG A 41 -11.64 10.10 -12.34
N LEU A 42 -11.69 8.82 -11.98
CA LEU A 42 -12.76 7.90 -12.38
C LEU A 42 -13.83 7.83 -11.29
N GLN A 43 -14.83 8.71 -11.39
CA GLN A 43 -16.00 8.66 -10.52
C GLN A 43 -16.73 7.32 -10.68
N LYS A 44 -17.21 6.77 -9.57
CA LYS A 44 -17.91 5.47 -9.46
C LYS A 44 -17.07 4.22 -9.73
N ALA A 45 -15.79 4.36 -10.09
CA ALA A 45 -14.89 3.21 -10.15
C ALA A 45 -14.54 2.73 -8.73
N ASP A 46 -14.64 1.43 -8.49
CA ASP A 46 -14.18 0.80 -7.25
C ASP A 46 -12.64 0.67 -7.27
N PRO A 47 -11.90 1.27 -6.31
CA PRO A 47 -10.44 1.24 -6.30
C PRO A 47 -9.93 -0.09 -5.69
N VAL A 48 -10.29 -1.22 -6.32
CA VAL A 48 -9.80 -2.56 -6.00
C VAL A 48 -9.00 -3.08 -7.17
N LEU A 49 -7.91 -3.79 -6.87
CA LEU A 49 -7.11 -4.47 -7.87
C LEU A 49 -7.74 -5.81 -8.21
N GLY A 50 -7.97 -6.04 -9.50
CA GLY A 50 -8.51 -7.29 -10.04
C GLY A 50 -7.51 -8.00 -10.95
N VAL A 51 -8.02 -8.89 -11.79
CA VAL A 51 -7.24 -9.52 -12.86
C VAL A 51 -6.91 -8.54 -13.99
N ASP A 52 -7.73 -7.49 -14.14
CA ASP A 52 -7.54 -6.44 -15.14
C ASP A 52 -6.57 -5.36 -14.64
N MET A 53 -5.69 -4.93 -15.54
CA MET A 53 -4.71 -3.87 -15.26
C MET A 53 -5.40 -2.49 -15.32
N ALA A 54 -5.72 -1.93 -14.15
CA ALA A 54 -6.34 -0.61 -14.01
C ALA A 54 -5.33 0.56 -13.88
N SER A 55 -4.03 0.27 -13.80
CA SER A 55 -2.99 1.29 -13.62
C SER A 55 -2.75 2.10 -14.90
N THR A 56 -2.53 3.41 -14.74
CA THR A 56 -2.34 4.36 -15.85
C THR A 56 -0.89 4.76 -16.05
N GLY A 57 -0.03 4.46 -15.08
CA GLY A 57 1.40 4.74 -15.14
C GLY A 57 2.17 3.97 -14.09
N GLU A 58 3.44 4.29 -13.98
CA GLU A 58 4.36 3.64 -13.04
C GLU A 58 5.45 4.61 -12.59
N VAL A 59 6.00 4.32 -11.42
CA VAL A 59 7.24 4.90 -10.93
C VAL A 59 8.24 3.78 -10.67
N GLY A 60 9.49 4.02 -11.06
CA GLY A 60 10.62 3.18 -10.69
C GLY A 60 11.49 3.93 -9.69
N CYS A 61 11.66 3.36 -8.50
CA CYS A 61 12.49 3.94 -7.45
C CYS A 61 13.61 2.97 -7.11
N LEU A 62 14.80 3.53 -6.87
CA LEU A 62 15.93 2.80 -6.33
C LEU A 62 16.15 3.23 -4.89
N GLY A 63 16.66 2.31 -4.08
CA GLY A 63 17.10 2.57 -2.71
C GLY A 63 18.22 1.62 -2.31
N THR A 64 18.95 1.97 -1.26
CA THR A 64 20.01 1.14 -0.69
C THR A 64 19.42 -0.10 0.00
N HIS A 65 18.18 0.00 0.49
CA HIS A 65 17.48 -1.06 1.21
C HIS A 65 16.09 -1.30 0.61
N PHE A 66 15.34 -2.24 1.17
CA PHE A 66 13.97 -2.47 0.72
C PHE A 66 13.02 -1.37 1.22
N ASP A 67 13.19 -0.95 2.47
CA ASP A 67 12.28 -0.01 3.13
C ASP A 67 12.38 1.41 2.54
N ASP A 68 13.59 1.89 2.19
CA ASP A 68 13.79 3.21 1.58
C ASP A 68 13.24 3.25 0.14
N ALA A 69 13.53 2.22 -0.66
CA ALA A 69 13.02 2.07 -2.02
C ALA A 69 11.49 2.01 -2.01
N LEU A 70 10.91 1.30 -1.03
CA LEU A 70 9.46 1.13 -0.92
C LEU A 70 8.80 2.45 -0.51
N LEU A 71 9.34 3.11 0.52
CA LEU A 71 8.81 4.37 1.00
C LEU A 71 8.89 5.43 -0.10
N THR A 72 10.03 5.51 -0.80
CA THR A 72 10.23 6.41 -1.96
C THR A 72 9.21 6.10 -3.07
N ALA A 73 8.99 4.83 -3.41
CA ALA A 73 8.03 4.44 -4.43
C ALA A 73 6.60 4.82 -4.04
N MET A 74 6.20 4.57 -2.80
CA MET A 74 4.86 4.89 -2.30
C MET A 74 4.62 6.41 -2.26
N LEU A 75 5.59 7.18 -1.78
CA LEU A 75 5.53 8.64 -1.80
C LEU A 75 5.46 9.18 -3.25
N SER A 76 6.24 8.59 -4.16
CA SER A 76 6.29 9.00 -5.58
C SER A 76 4.97 8.77 -6.30
N VAL A 77 4.20 7.71 -5.96
CA VAL A 77 2.85 7.50 -6.52
C VAL A 77 1.77 8.36 -5.85
N GLY A 78 2.14 9.16 -4.84
CA GLY A 78 1.26 10.14 -4.20
C GLY A 78 0.71 9.75 -2.83
N TYR A 79 1.21 8.66 -2.22
CA TYR A 79 0.89 8.37 -0.82
C TYR A 79 1.62 9.35 0.09
N ARG A 80 1.15 9.44 1.33
CA ARG A 80 1.80 10.21 2.39
C ARG A 80 1.97 9.32 3.60
N ILE A 81 2.98 9.62 4.42
CA ILE A 81 3.09 9.00 5.74
C ILE A 81 1.87 9.46 6.56
N PRO A 82 1.07 8.53 7.11
CA PRO A 82 -0.11 8.90 7.87
C PRO A 82 0.28 9.64 9.15
N GLY A 83 -0.61 10.54 9.60
CA GLY A 83 -0.50 11.23 10.88
C GLY A 83 -0.54 10.26 12.06
N LYS A 84 -1.71 10.03 12.65
CA LYS A 84 -1.86 9.11 13.78
C LYS A 84 -3.06 8.18 13.67
N ASN A 85 -4.07 8.51 12.87
CA ASN A 85 -5.32 7.75 12.84
C ASN A 85 -5.37 6.81 11.64
N ILE A 86 -5.39 5.51 11.90
CA ILE A 86 -5.37 4.49 10.84
C ILE A 86 -6.58 3.58 10.98
N VAL A 87 -7.35 3.41 9.92
CA VAL A 87 -8.48 2.47 9.86
C VAL A 87 -8.06 1.19 9.17
N VAL A 88 -8.38 0.04 9.78
CA VAL A 88 -8.14 -1.29 9.23
C VAL A 88 -9.44 -2.08 9.17
N SER A 89 -9.78 -2.52 7.96
CA SER A 89 -10.84 -3.47 7.72
C SER A 89 -10.29 -4.61 6.89
N SER A 90 -10.17 -5.80 7.49
CA SER A 90 -9.59 -6.97 6.85
C SER A 90 -10.55 -8.15 6.90
N GLY A 91 -10.93 -8.64 5.72
CA GLY A 91 -11.89 -9.72 5.58
C GLY A 91 -11.40 -11.11 6.02
N SER A 92 -10.27 -11.56 5.45
CA SER A 92 -9.79 -12.93 5.63
C SER A 92 -8.82 -13.07 6.81
N THR A 93 -8.88 -14.20 7.53
CA THR A 93 -7.97 -14.50 8.65
C THR A 93 -6.50 -14.43 8.22
N LYS A 94 -6.17 -14.95 7.03
CA LYS A 94 -4.82 -14.86 6.45
C LYS A 94 -4.31 -13.41 6.36
N SER A 95 -5.18 -12.48 5.96
CA SER A 95 -4.82 -11.07 5.86
C SER A 95 -4.69 -10.41 7.23
N LYS A 96 -5.53 -10.79 8.19
CA LYS A 96 -5.43 -10.32 9.57
C LYS A 96 -4.12 -10.76 10.23
N VAL A 97 -3.71 -12.01 10.02
CA VAL A 97 -2.41 -12.54 10.48
C VAL A 97 -1.25 -11.77 9.83
N ALA A 98 -1.32 -11.53 8.51
CA ALA A 98 -0.28 -10.79 7.80
C ALA A 98 -0.11 -9.33 8.29
N LEU A 99 -1.19 -8.72 8.79
CA LEU A 99 -1.20 -7.36 9.32
C LEU A 99 -0.83 -7.28 10.81
N LEU A 100 -0.87 -8.39 11.55
CA LEU A 100 -0.82 -8.37 13.02
C LEU A 100 0.43 -7.66 13.56
N ASP A 101 1.61 -8.06 13.10
CA ASP A 101 2.89 -7.48 13.55
C ASP A 101 3.02 -6.00 13.16
N ALA A 102 2.53 -5.63 11.97
CA ALA A 102 2.53 -4.25 11.51
C ALA A 102 1.60 -3.38 12.35
N CYS A 103 0.39 -3.88 12.66
CA CYS A 103 -0.56 -3.18 13.52
C CYS A 103 -0.05 -3.06 14.97
N ARG A 104 0.67 -4.05 15.48
CA ARG A 104 1.35 -3.94 16.79
C ARG A 104 2.39 -2.82 16.76
N LEU A 105 3.24 -2.79 15.73
CA LEU A 105 4.24 -1.74 15.54
C LEU A 105 3.61 -0.34 15.48
N LEU A 106 2.44 -0.19 14.84
CA LEU A 106 1.70 1.08 14.84
C LEU A 106 1.33 1.52 16.25
N VAL A 107 0.74 0.63 17.05
CA VAL A 107 0.35 0.92 18.43
C VAL A 107 1.57 1.29 19.27
N ASP A 108 2.67 0.56 19.12
CA ASP A 108 3.93 0.82 19.84
C ASP A 108 4.55 2.18 19.47
N ASN A 109 4.34 2.65 18.24
CA ASN A 109 4.74 3.98 17.75
C ASN A 109 3.69 5.08 18.02
N GLY A 110 2.70 4.79 18.86
CA GLY A 110 1.69 5.73 19.33
C GLY A 110 0.64 6.12 18.30
N TYR A 111 0.40 5.29 17.28
CA TYR A 111 -0.72 5.46 16.35
C TYR A 111 -2.04 4.98 16.98
N HIS A 112 -3.14 5.61 16.58
CA HIS A 112 -4.49 5.23 16.93
C HIS A 112 -5.06 4.30 15.86
N LEU A 113 -5.22 3.03 16.23
CA LEU A 113 -5.75 2.00 15.35
C LEU A 113 -7.26 1.88 15.52
N PHE A 114 -7.99 2.06 14.43
CA PHE A 114 -9.43 1.84 14.34
C PHE A 114 -9.68 0.60 13.50
N ALA A 115 -10.52 -0.32 13.97
CA ALA A 115 -10.78 -1.55 13.25
C ALA A 115 -12.26 -1.92 13.25
N THR A 116 -12.72 -2.47 12.12
CA THR A 116 -14.10 -2.96 12.01
C THR A 116 -14.32 -4.17 12.89
N GLY A 117 -15.53 -4.41 13.38
CA GLY A 117 -15.79 -5.35 14.49
C GLY A 117 -15.09 -6.71 14.39
N GLY A 118 -15.16 -7.37 13.23
CA GLY A 118 -14.49 -8.65 13.02
C GLY A 118 -12.95 -8.57 12.99
N THR A 119 -12.39 -7.42 12.61
CA THR A 119 -10.95 -7.14 12.63
C THR A 119 -10.51 -6.76 14.04
N GLN A 120 -11.26 -5.90 14.73
CA GLN A 120 -10.97 -5.46 16.09
C GLN A 120 -10.97 -6.64 17.07
N LYS A 121 -11.97 -7.53 16.99
CA LYS A 121 -12.02 -8.73 17.84
C LYS A 121 -10.77 -9.60 17.67
N PHE A 122 -10.32 -9.79 16.43
CA PHE A 122 -9.11 -10.55 16.15
C PHE A 122 -7.86 -9.86 16.71
N PHE A 123 -7.76 -8.54 16.62
CA PHE A 123 -6.65 -7.78 17.18
C PHE A 123 -6.64 -7.83 18.71
N GLU A 124 -7.80 -7.68 19.36
CA GLU A 124 -7.95 -7.80 20.82
C GLU A 124 -7.48 -9.17 21.33
N GLU A 125 -7.95 -10.25 20.67
CA GLU A 125 -7.54 -11.64 20.99
C GLU A 125 -6.04 -11.89 20.85
N ASN A 126 -5.33 -11.06 20.07
CA ASN A 126 -3.88 -11.15 19.82
C ASN A 126 -3.09 -10.00 20.46
N GLY A 127 -3.70 -9.27 21.40
CA GLY A 127 -3.03 -8.23 22.20
C GLY A 127 -2.69 -6.94 21.43
N VAL A 128 -3.40 -6.63 20.34
CA VAL A 128 -3.26 -5.37 19.59
C VAL A 128 -4.43 -4.46 19.92
N LYS A 129 -4.15 -3.37 20.64
CA LYS A 129 -5.16 -2.39 21.04
C LYS A 129 -5.73 -1.67 19.82
N SER A 130 -7.05 -1.73 19.63
CA SER A 130 -7.74 -0.98 18.58
C SER A 130 -9.15 -0.58 19.00
N THR A 131 -9.63 0.54 18.48
CA THR A 131 -10.99 1.04 18.70
C THR A 131 -11.93 0.45 17.65
N CYS A 132 -13.05 -0.12 18.10
CA CYS A 132 -14.06 -0.67 17.20
C CYS A 132 -14.78 0.45 16.44
N VAL A 133 -14.97 0.26 15.14
CA VAL A 133 -15.71 1.18 14.26
C VAL A 133 -16.72 0.42 13.42
N ALA A 134 -17.89 1.01 13.20
CA ALA A 134 -18.99 0.35 12.52
C ALA A 134 -18.86 0.43 11.00
N TRP A 135 -19.34 -0.62 10.30
CA TRP A 135 -19.54 -0.57 8.86
C TRP A 135 -20.64 0.44 8.49
N PRO A 136 -20.69 0.93 7.24
CA PRO A 136 -21.69 1.90 6.80
C PRO A 136 -23.15 1.42 7.03
N ASP A 137 -23.39 0.12 6.90
CA ASP A 137 -24.70 -0.53 7.07
C ASP A 137 -25.02 -0.93 8.51
N GLU A 138 -24.07 -0.82 9.43
CA GLU A 138 -24.27 -1.21 10.83
C GLU A 138 -24.87 -0.05 11.65
N GLU A 139 -25.70 -0.41 12.63
CA GLU A 139 -26.17 0.51 13.66
C GLU A 139 -25.08 0.59 14.74
N GLY A 140 -24.24 1.61 14.66
CA GLY A 140 -23.15 1.83 15.61
C GLY A 140 -22.33 3.07 15.25
N GLU A 141 -21.84 3.77 16.27
CA GLU A 141 -20.97 4.94 16.14
C GLU A 141 -19.63 4.70 16.87
N PRO A 142 -18.50 5.19 16.34
CA PRO A 142 -18.37 5.95 15.10
C PRO A 142 -18.35 5.06 13.85
N LYS A 143 -18.97 5.53 12.76
CA LYS A 143 -18.89 4.87 11.44
C LYS A 143 -17.61 5.21 10.70
N VAL A 144 -17.07 4.22 9.96
CA VAL A 144 -15.87 4.43 9.13
C VAL A 144 -16.06 5.54 8.09
N THR A 145 -17.24 5.61 7.48
CA THR A 145 -17.57 6.65 6.46
C THR A 145 -17.53 8.05 7.04
N ASP A 146 -17.97 8.20 8.28
CA ASP A 146 -18.13 9.49 8.92
C ASP A 146 -16.76 9.99 9.38
N MET A 147 -15.93 9.09 9.92
CA MET A 147 -14.52 9.38 10.20
C MET A 147 -13.74 9.80 8.95
N ILE A 148 -14.01 9.17 7.80
CA ILE A 148 -13.42 9.54 6.50
C ILE A 148 -13.90 10.92 6.06
N ALA A 149 -15.21 11.18 6.12
CA ALA A 149 -15.81 12.45 5.70
C ALA A 149 -15.33 13.63 6.56
N GLU A 150 -15.15 13.40 7.85
CA GLU A 150 -14.62 14.37 8.82
C GLU A 150 -13.08 14.46 8.78
N LYS A 151 -12.40 13.72 7.90
CA LYS A 151 -10.94 13.65 7.79
C LYS A 151 -10.23 13.32 9.11
N LYS A 152 -10.88 12.49 9.93
CA LYS A 152 -10.32 11.97 11.18
C LYS A 152 -9.39 10.76 10.96
N VAL A 153 -9.18 10.35 9.70
CA VAL A 153 -8.38 9.18 9.32
C VAL A 153 -7.30 9.61 8.33
N ASP A 154 -6.08 9.15 8.55
CA ASP A 154 -4.91 9.49 7.74
C ASP A 154 -4.52 8.37 6.77
N LEU A 155 -4.94 7.13 7.04
CA LEU A 155 -4.73 5.97 6.17
C LEU A 155 -5.86 4.96 6.34
N VAL A 156 -6.37 4.46 5.21
CA VAL A 156 -7.36 3.38 5.17
C VAL A 156 -6.72 2.12 4.61
N ILE A 157 -6.79 1.03 5.37
CA ILE A 157 -6.40 -0.32 4.92
C ILE A 157 -7.69 -1.14 4.80
N ASN A 158 -8.14 -1.39 3.58
CA ASN A 158 -9.37 -2.13 3.31
C ASN A 158 -9.07 -3.34 2.43
N ILE A 159 -8.96 -4.52 3.04
CA ILE A 159 -8.62 -5.76 2.34
C ILE A 159 -9.92 -6.53 2.06
N PRO A 160 -10.36 -6.60 0.78
CA PRO A 160 -11.62 -7.23 0.43
C PRO A 160 -11.59 -8.73 0.73
N LYS A 161 -12.68 -9.25 1.33
CA LYS A 161 -12.81 -10.67 1.66
C LYS A 161 -13.24 -11.55 0.49
N ASN A 162 -14.34 -11.15 -0.15
CA ASN A 162 -15.12 -11.97 -1.06
C ASN A 162 -16.02 -11.07 -1.93
N LEU A 163 -16.73 -11.68 -2.87
CA LEU A 163 -17.66 -11.01 -3.77
C LEU A 163 -19.09 -10.97 -3.21
N THR A 164 -19.27 -11.03 -1.89
CA THR A 164 -20.62 -10.92 -1.31
C THR A 164 -21.14 -9.50 -1.48
N GLU A 165 -22.44 -9.35 -1.74
CA GLU A 165 -23.06 -8.05 -1.98
C GLU A 165 -22.83 -7.05 -0.85
N ARG A 166 -22.84 -7.52 0.41
CA ARG A 166 -22.52 -6.72 1.59
C ARG A 166 -21.08 -6.19 1.57
N GLU A 167 -20.11 -7.05 1.28
CA GLU A 167 -18.69 -6.70 1.20
C GLU A 167 -18.42 -5.74 0.04
N LEU A 168 -19.01 -6.03 -1.13
CA LEU A 168 -18.90 -5.21 -2.32
C LEU A 168 -19.50 -3.83 -2.09
N THR A 169 -20.64 -3.73 -1.42
CA THR A 169 -21.32 -2.44 -1.19
C THR A 169 -20.61 -1.60 -0.15
N ASN A 170 -20.38 -2.15 1.05
CA ASN A 170 -19.81 -1.39 2.15
C ASN A 170 -18.31 -1.17 2.00
N GLY A 171 -17.58 -2.19 1.54
CA GLY A 171 -16.17 -2.06 1.20
C GLY A 171 -15.96 -1.01 0.12
N TYR A 172 -16.81 -1.00 -0.92
CA TYR A 172 -16.80 0.05 -1.94
C TYR A 172 -17.03 1.44 -1.33
N LYS A 173 -18.03 1.63 -0.47
CA LYS A 173 -18.29 2.93 0.18
C LYS A 173 -17.08 3.44 0.96
N ILE A 174 -16.43 2.58 1.74
CA ILE A 174 -15.22 2.92 2.51
C ILE A 174 -14.08 3.31 1.55
N ARG A 175 -13.81 2.47 0.56
CA ARG A 175 -12.72 2.67 -0.40
C ARG A 175 -12.91 3.92 -1.25
N ARG A 176 -14.12 4.10 -1.79
CA ARG A 176 -14.50 5.26 -2.60
C ARG A 176 -14.42 6.54 -1.77
N GLY A 177 -14.95 6.51 -0.54
CA GLY A 177 -14.82 7.61 0.41
C GLY A 177 -13.35 7.97 0.66
N ALA A 178 -12.48 6.99 0.92
CA ALA A 178 -11.06 7.26 1.13
C ALA A 178 -10.44 8.01 -0.07
N ILE A 179 -10.66 7.54 -1.30
CA ILE A 179 -10.14 8.20 -2.51
C ILE A 179 -10.78 9.59 -2.71
N ASP A 180 -12.09 9.75 -2.50
CA ASP A 180 -12.81 11.01 -2.71
C ASP A 180 -12.37 12.10 -1.72
N PHE A 181 -12.08 11.72 -0.47
CA PHE A 181 -11.54 12.62 0.55
C PHE A 181 -10.01 12.73 0.53
N ASN A 182 -9.35 12.15 -0.49
CA ASN A 182 -7.90 12.15 -0.70
C ASN A 182 -7.10 11.55 0.49
N ILE A 183 -7.68 10.52 1.11
CA ILE A 183 -7.05 9.71 2.16
C ILE A 183 -6.39 8.50 1.48
N PRO A 184 -5.09 8.24 1.73
CA PRO A 184 -4.39 7.05 1.23
C PRO A 184 -5.16 5.74 1.51
N LEU A 185 -5.26 4.88 0.49
CA LEU A 185 -5.99 3.61 0.55
C LEU A 185 -5.07 2.45 0.14
N ILE A 186 -4.90 1.44 1.00
CA ILE A 186 -4.20 0.20 0.66
C ILE A 186 -5.18 -0.98 0.71
N THR A 187 -5.23 -1.76 -0.37
CA THR A 187 -6.13 -2.91 -0.51
C THR A 187 -5.44 -4.28 -0.44
N ASN A 188 -4.12 -4.30 -0.20
CA ASN A 188 -3.32 -5.52 -0.11
C ASN A 188 -2.61 -5.64 1.24
N ALA A 189 -2.77 -6.78 1.92
CA ALA A 189 -2.18 -7.04 3.23
C ALA A 189 -0.66 -6.92 3.26
N ARG A 190 0.03 -7.48 2.25
CA ARG A 190 1.50 -7.51 2.21
C ARG A 190 2.07 -6.11 2.00
N LEU A 191 1.47 -5.36 1.08
CA LEU A 191 1.86 -3.96 0.84
C LEU A 191 1.61 -3.10 2.06
N ALA A 192 0.44 -3.24 2.71
CA ALA A 192 0.12 -2.52 3.94
C ALA A 192 1.15 -2.81 5.04
N SER A 193 1.45 -4.09 5.29
CA SER A 193 2.44 -4.48 6.30
C SER A 193 3.84 -3.97 5.99
N ALA A 194 4.26 -4.04 4.72
CA ALA A 194 5.57 -3.54 4.30
C ALA A 194 5.67 -2.02 4.42
N PHE A 195 4.64 -1.30 3.98
CA PHE A 195 4.58 0.17 4.08
C PHE A 195 4.59 0.65 5.53
N ILE A 196 3.79 0.02 6.40
CA ILE A 196 3.77 0.30 7.85
C ILE A 196 5.16 0.12 8.46
N LYS A 197 5.81 -1.02 8.19
CA LYS A 197 7.15 -1.28 8.70
C LYS A 197 8.14 -0.20 8.22
N ALA A 198 8.12 0.10 6.93
CA ALA A 198 9.01 1.10 6.35
C ALA A 198 8.89 2.48 7.02
N PHE A 199 7.68 3.04 7.16
CA PHE A 199 7.53 4.36 7.77
C PHE A 199 7.66 4.38 9.31
N CYS A 200 7.50 3.23 9.98
CA CYS A 200 7.76 3.13 11.42
C CYS A 200 9.26 3.02 11.75
N PHE A 201 10.06 2.44 10.86
CA PHE A 201 11.52 2.30 11.06
C PHE A 201 12.32 3.48 10.51
N MET A 202 11.83 4.14 9.46
CA MET A 202 12.52 5.22 8.77
C MET A 202 11.64 6.46 8.69
N LYS A 203 12.20 7.62 9.03
CA LYS A 203 11.51 8.89 8.81
C LYS A 203 11.69 9.35 7.37
N ALA A 204 10.76 10.15 6.87
CA ALA A 204 10.84 10.67 5.50
C ALA A 204 12.12 11.47 5.23
N GLU A 205 12.65 12.14 6.25
CA GLU A 205 13.86 12.95 6.15
C GLU A 205 15.14 12.11 6.05
N ASP A 206 15.07 10.85 6.48
CA ASP A 206 16.21 9.92 6.48
C ASP A 206 16.32 9.12 5.16
N ILE A 207 15.39 9.35 4.21
CA ILE A 207 15.42 8.71 2.89
C ILE A 207 16.62 9.25 2.10
N GLU A 208 17.54 8.35 1.76
CA GLU A 208 18.75 8.68 1.01
C GLU A 208 18.42 8.94 -0.47
N ILE A 209 18.67 10.16 -0.95
CA ILE A 209 18.50 10.51 -2.37
C ILE A 209 19.86 10.45 -3.06
N LYS A 210 20.08 9.40 -3.86
CA LYS A 210 21.27 9.25 -4.71
C LYS A 210 21.00 9.61 -6.16
N HIS A 211 21.99 10.18 -6.80
CA HIS A 211 21.96 10.39 -8.24
C HIS A 211 21.98 9.04 -8.98
N TRP A 212 21.26 8.95 -10.11
CA TRP A 212 21.20 7.72 -10.91
C TRP A 212 22.59 7.13 -11.18
N GLY A 213 23.58 7.97 -11.48
CA GLY A 213 24.97 7.58 -11.76
C GLY A 213 25.69 6.83 -10.64
N GLU A 214 25.25 6.95 -9.39
CA GLU A 214 25.88 6.32 -8.22
C GLU A 214 25.53 4.84 -8.09
N TYR A 215 24.38 4.42 -8.62
CA TYR A 215 23.99 3.02 -8.74
C TYR A 215 24.79 2.35 -9.87
N LYS A 216 25.46 1.23 -9.60
CA LYS A 216 26.33 0.54 -10.58
C LYS A 216 25.62 -0.63 -11.26
#